data_AF-A0A969LWP3-F1
#
_entry.id   AF-A0A969LWP3-F1
#
_cell.length_a   1.000
_cell.length_b   1.000
_cell.length_c   1.000
_cell.angle_alpha   90.00
_cell.angle_beta   90.00
_cell.angle_gamma   90.00
#
_symmetry.space_group_name_H-M   'P 1'
#
loop_
_entity.id
_entity.type
_entity.pdbx_description
1 polymer ?
#
loop_
_entity_poly.entity_id
_entity_poly.type
_entity_poly.pdbx_seq_one_letter_code
_entity_poly.pdbx_strand_id
1 'polypeptide(L)'
;MIGTLLEDIQAGLTFNQVKSRFDAKMNPLQYQRPSAPPSDGNIDRAEKIIEQLKTAGSLERRFARLSDIQALWLPPASQSHKKSGVFSHLKTPSNPSGSQFEVPAITITWDKFSRTVLPTAETIEYFVPAVNQSYMALVTAKNPDAPPIVQWDFEDHRNPVTWYFYTNNSDPSRWNLRSRVYHPVTAVVLQPSMWNTNKNFTHHGEKVFFILKNAKDTLYRQGCGFFTEFLKKEYYEIRSTLEAYAKSAVVEGREAAEACGIGFSRGMTWNQILRVTSKDNFQVVYKLDRWD
;
A
#
# COMPACT_ATOMS: atom_id res chain seq x y z
N MET A 1 2.35 -24.42 21.25
CA MET A 1 3.48 -23.54 20.88
C MET A 1 4.48 -23.33 22.01
N ILE A 2 4.04 -23.02 23.24
CA ILE A 2 4.93 -23.10 24.43
C ILE A 2 5.45 -24.53 24.67
N GLY A 3 4.65 -25.57 24.37
CA GLY A 3 5.08 -26.97 24.50
C GLY A 3 6.38 -27.30 23.76
N THR A 4 6.49 -26.90 22.49
CA THR A 4 7.72 -27.14 21.70
C THR A 4 8.94 -26.37 22.20
N LEU A 5 8.76 -25.22 22.85
CA LEU A 5 9.86 -24.50 23.48
C LEU A 5 10.39 -25.29 24.69
N LEU A 6 9.49 -25.85 25.49
CA LEU A 6 9.83 -26.66 26.66
C LEU A 6 10.49 -27.99 26.24
N GLU A 7 10.01 -28.62 25.16
CA GLU A 7 10.63 -29.81 24.57
C GLU A 7 12.06 -29.54 24.07
N ASP A 8 12.28 -28.43 23.35
CA ASP A 8 13.60 -28.03 22.85
C ASP A 8 14.59 -27.75 24.01
N ILE A 9 14.10 -27.20 25.13
CA ILE A 9 14.89 -27.00 26.36
C ILE A 9 15.19 -28.34 27.05
N GLN A 10 14.19 -29.22 27.17
CA GLN A 10 14.34 -30.55 27.77
C GLN A 10 15.30 -31.43 26.96
N ALA A 11 15.36 -31.25 25.64
CA ALA A 11 16.30 -31.92 24.75
C ALA A 11 17.75 -31.41 24.87
N GLY A 12 18.03 -30.44 25.74
CA GLY A 12 19.39 -29.95 26.01
C GLY A 12 19.97 -29.09 24.88
N LEU A 13 19.13 -28.52 24.01
CA LEU A 13 19.60 -27.64 22.94
C LEU A 13 20.17 -26.34 23.50
N THR A 14 21.15 -25.78 22.78
CA THR A 14 21.75 -24.50 23.16
C THR A 14 20.73 -23.37 23.04
N PHE A 15 20.90 -22.32 23.86
CA PHE A 15 20.03 -21.14 23.83
C PHE A 15 19.85 -20.57 22.41
N ASN A 16 20.92 -20.47 21.62
CA ASN A 16 20.85 -19.95 20.25
C ASN A 16 20.01 -20.83 19.32
N GLN A 17 20.07 -22.16 19.48
CA GLN A 17 19.27 -23.10 18.71
C GLN A 17 17.79 -23.04 19.11
N VAL A 18 17.52 -22.99 20.42
CA VAL A 18 16.16 -22.83 20.96
C VAL A 18 15.55 -21.52 20.48
N LYS A 19 16.30 -20.41 20.60
CA LYS A 19 15.87 -19.08 20.13
C LYS A 19 15.59 -19.08 18.63
N SER A 20 16.48 -19.62 17.80
CA SER A 20 16.29 -19.68 16.34
C SER A 20 15.06 -20.51 15.96
N ARG A 21 14.86 -21.68 16.58
CA ARG A 21 13.68 -22.53 16.33
C ARG A 21 12.39 -21.89 16.81
N PHE A 22 12.43 -21.24 17.96
CA PHE A 22 11.31 -20.49 18.51
C PHE A 22 10.96 -19.31 17.61
N ASP A 23 11.94 -18.48 17.22
CA ASP A 23 11.76 -17.36 16.30
C ASP A 23 11.21 -17.81 14.94
N ALA A 24 11.66 -18.95 14.41
CA ALA A 24 11.11 -19.52 13.19
C ALA A 24 9.63 -19.92 13.36
N LYS A 25 9.28 -20.62 14.45
CA LYS A 25 7.90 -21.02 14.75
C LYS A 25 6.97 -19.84 15.09
N MET A 26 7.52 -18.82 15.75
CA MET A 26 6.83 -17.58 16.12
C MET A 26 6.86 -16.55 15.00
N ASN A 27 7.50 -16.85 13.86
CA ASN A 27 7.55 -15.95 12.73
C ASN A 27 6.11 -15.68 12.27
N PRO A 28 5.63 -14.42 12.30
CA PRO A 28 4.26 -14.09 11.88
C PRO A 28 3.95 -14.50 10.43
N LEU A 29 4.98 -14.74 9.61
CA LEU A 29 4.85 -15.22 8.23
C LEU A 29 4.69 -16.73 8.11
N GLN A 30 4.89 -17.49 9.18
CA GLN A 30 4.72 -18.94 9.20
C GLN A 30 3.61 -19.35 10.16
N TYR A 31 3.37 -18.55 11.20
CA TYR A 31 2.36 -18.83 12.21
C TYR A 31 0.94 -18.84 11.59
N GLN A 32 0.25 -19.99 11.71
CA GLN A 32 -1.08 -20.28 11.16
C GLN A 32 -1.20 -20.31 9.63
N ARG A 33 -0.09 -20.23 8.87
CA ARG A 33 -0.14 -20.39 7.41
C ARG A 33 0.02 -21.85 7.00
N PRO A 34 -0.87 -22.41 6.16
CA PRO A 34 -0.73 -23.78 5.65
C PRO A 34 0.61 -23.95 4.91
N SER A 35 1.43 -24.91 5.34
CA SER A 35 2.71 -25.21 4.70
C SER A 35 2.58 -26.21 3.54
N ALA A 36 1.51 -27.01 3.52
CA ALA A 36 1.22 -27.97 2.47
C ALA A 36 0.28 -27.37 1.40
N PRO A 37 0.43 -27.79 0.12
CA PRO A 37 -0.55 -27.47 -0.92
C PRO A 37 -1.98 -27.90 -0.50
N PRO A 38 -3.02 -27.19 -0.96
CA PRO A 38 -4.41 -27.65 -0.77
C PRO A 38 -4.61 -29.07 -1.33
N SER A 39 -5.40 -29.89 -0.64
CA SER A 39 -5.82 -31.20 -1.15
C SER A 39 -6.83 -31.05 -2.29
N ASP A 40 -6.97 -32.09 -3.14
CA ASP A 40 -7.94 -32.10 -4.24
C ASP A 40 -9.37 -31.78 -3.76
N GLY A 41 -9.79 -32.34 -2.62
CA GLY A 41 -11.10 -32.03 -2.03
C GLY A 41 -11.27 -30.57 -1.60
N ASN A 42 -10.19 -29.91 -1.14
CA ASN A 42 -10.23 -28.47 -0.83
C ASN A 42 -10.28 -27.61 -2.09
N ILE A 43 -9.67 -28.08 -3.18
CA ILE A 43 -9.72 -27.43 -4.49
C ILE A 43 -11.12 -27.53 -5.07
N ASP A 44 -11.71 -28.74 -5.10
CA ASP A 44 -13.09 -28.96 -5.56
C ASP A 44 -14.11 -28.11 -4.78
N ARG A 45 -13.90 -27.98 -3.47
CA ARG A 45 -14.74 -27.14 -2.63
C ARG A 45 -14.59 -25.65 -2.96
N ALA A 46 -13.37 -25.19 -3.22
CA ALA A 46 -13.09 -23.83 -3.65
C ALA A 46 -13.74 -23.51 -4.99
N GLU A 47 -13.60 -24.39 -5.99
CA GLU A 47 -14.22 -24.25 -7.30
C GLU A 47 -15.74 -24.07 -7.18
N LYS A 48 -16.41 -24.94 -6.40
CA LYS A 48 -17.87 -24.83 -6.16
C LYS A 48 -18.28 -23.50 -5.54
N ILE A 49 -17.54 -23.01 -4.55
CA ILE A 49 -17.84 -21.73 -3.90
C ILE A 49 -17.61 -20.56 -4.87
N ILE A 50 -16.51 -20.57 -5.62
CA ILE A 50 -16.20 -19.53 -6.60
C ILE A 50 -17.24 -19.48 -7.72
N GLU A 51 -17.69 -20.64 -8.21
CA GLU A 51 -18.76 -20.75 -9.21
C GLU A 51 -20.09 -20.24 -8.65
N GLN A 52 -20.49 -20.70 -7.47
CA GLN A 52 -21.73 -20.29 -6.80
C GLN A 52 -21.80 -18.78 -6.59
N LEU A 53 -20.68 -18.17 -6.16
CA LEU A 53 -20.58 -16.73 -5.93
C LEU A 53 -20.26 -15.93 -7.20
N LYS A 54 -19.98 -16.60 -8.33
CA LYS A 54 -19.61 -16.00 -9.62
C LYS A 54 -18.40 -15.07 -9.53
N THR A 55 -17.42 -15.40 -8.68
CA THR A 55 -16.29 -14.51 -8.36
C THR A 55 -14.97 -14.89 -9.01
N ALA A 56 -14.97 -15.79 -10.00
CA ALA A 56 -13.74 -16.19 -10.71
C ALA A 56 -13.01 -14.97 -11.31
N GLY A 57 -13.74 -14.06 -11.97
CA GLY A 57 -13.18 -12.83 -12.54
C GLY A 57 -12.67 -11.82 -11.51
N SER A 58 -13.02 -11.98 -10.23
CA SER A 58 -12.58 -11.11 -9.13
C SER A 58 -11.20 -11.50 -8.60
N LEU A 59 -10.77 -12.74 -8.86
CA LEU A 59 -9.49 -13.28 -8.41
C LEU A 59 -8.31 -12.73 -9.21
N GLU A 60 -8.51 -12.45 -10.50
CA GLU A 60 -7.50 -11.82 -11.34
C GLU A 60 -7.29 -10.35 -10.94
N ARG A 61 -6.04 -9.94 -10.81
CA ARG A 61 -5.67 -8.62 -10.28
C ARG A 61 -4.74 -7.90 -11.25
N ARG A 62 -4.78 -6.57 -11.19
CA ARG A 62 -3.84 -5.69 -11.88
C ARG A 62 -3.32 -4.60 -10.94
N PHE A 63 -2.17 -4.03 -11.27
CA PHE A 63 -1.70 -2.83 -10.57
C PHE A 63 -2.72 -1.70 -10.73
N ALA A 64 -2.94 -0.96 -9.63
CA ALA A 64 -3.87 0.14 -9.63
C ALA A 64 -3.27 1.37 -10.32
N ARG A 65 -4.16 2.12 -10.96
CA ARG A 65 -3.93 3.43 -11.56
C ARG A 65 -4.45 4.52 -10.65
N LEU A 66 -4.10 5.78 -10.93
CA LEU A 66 -4.65 6.91 -10.16
C LEU A 66 -6.18 7.05 -10.29
N SER A 67 -6.77 6.53 -11.37
CA SER A 67 -8.23 6.49 -11.53
C SER A 67 -8.93 5.48 -10.63
N ASP A 68 -8.19 4.52 -10.04
CA ASP A 68 -8.76 3.48 -9.18
C ASP A 68 -8.83 3.90 -7.71
N ILE A 69 -8.26 5.06 -7.34
CA ILE A 69 -8.09 5.48 -5.93
C ILE A 69 -9.02 6.62 -5.51
N GLN A 70 -9.46 6.60 -4.25
CA GLN A 70 -10.20 7.72 -3.64
C GLN A 70 -9.22 8.62 -2.87
N ALA A 71 -8.59 9.56 -3.57
CA ALA A 71 -7.54 10.41 -3.00
C ALA A 71 -8.07 11.48 -2.03
N LEU A 72 -7.38 11.67 -0.90
CA LEU A 72 -7.53 12.86 -0.04
C LEU A 72 -6.96 14.11 -0.71
N TRP A 73 -5.93 13.94 -1.54
CA TRP A 73 -5.28 15.01 -2.26
C TRP A 73 -4.73 14.53 -3.60
N LEU A 74 -4.92 15.37 -4.62
CA LEU A 74 -4.28 15.31 -5.92
C LEU A 74 -3.69 16.70 -6.21
N PRO A 75 -2.55 16.81 -6.92
CA PRO A 75 -2.03 18.11 -7.35
C PRO A 75 -3.11 18.93 -8.09
N PRO A 76 -3.33 20.21 -7.80
CA PRO A 76 -4.37 20.99 -8.48
C PRO A 76 -4.25 20.99 -10.02
N ALA A 77 -3.03 20.96 -10.54
CA ALA A 77 -2.77 20.84 -11.98
C ALA A 77 -3.34 19.56 -12.61
N SER A 78 -3.46 18.45 -11.86
CA SER A 78 -4.04 17.20 -12.35
C SER A 78 -5.57 17.19 -12.32
N GLN A 79 -6.21 18.10 -11.59
CA GLN A 79 -7.67 18.24 -11.54
C GLN A 79 -8.23 19.16 -12.64
N SER A 80 -7.37 19.91 -13.33
CA SER A 80 -7.82 20.75 -14.45
C SER A 80 -8.15 19.91 -15.68
N HIS A 81 -9.45 19.76 -15.98
CA HIS A 81 -9.85 19.43 -17.34
C HIS A 81 -9.21 20.46 -18.28
N LYS A 82 -8.32 19.98 -19.16
CA LYS A 82 -7.55 20.82 -20.09
C LYS A 82 -8.45 21.78 -20.87
N LYS A 83 -8.61 23.01 -20.40
CA LYS A 83 -8.77 24.17 -21.30
C LYS A 83 -7.39 24.50 -21.86
N SER A 84 -6.86 23.59 -22.67
CA SER A 84 -5.62 23.82 -23.42
C SER A 84 -5.99 24.57 -24.69
N GLY A 85 -5.97 25.90 -24.65
CA GLY A 85 -6.03 26.70 -25.88
C GLY A 85 -4.88 26.34 -26.83
N VAL A 86 -5.07 26.58 -28.13
CA VAL A 86 -4.15 26.19 -29.23
C VAL A 86 -2.69 26.63 -28.98
N PHE A 87 -2.47 27.69 -28.20
CA PHE A 87 -1.16 28.28 -27.91
C PHE A 87 -0.55 27.90 -26.55
N SER A 88 -1.13 26.95 -25.82
CA SER A 88 -0.60 26.52 -24.50
C SER A 88 0.84 25.98 -24.58
N HIS A 89 1.23 25.45 -25.75
CA HIS A 89 2.58 24.98 -26.06
C HIS A 89 3.65 26.08 -26.15
N LEU A 90 3.24 27.36 -26.19
CA LEU A 90 4.16 28.51 -26.22
C LEU A 90 4.52 29.02 -24.82
N LYS A 91 3.90 28.48 -23.76
CA LYS A 91 4.22 28.86 -22.38
C LYS A 91 5.50 28.14 -21.94
N THR A 92 6.58 28.91 -21.81
CA THR A 92 7.85 28.42 -21.26
C THR A 92 7.66 28.03 -19.78
N PRO A 93 8.17 26.88 -19.33
CA PRO A 93 8.15 26.56 -17.91
C PRO A 93 9.01 27.58 -17.16
N SER A 94 8.39 28.32 -16.22
CA SER A 94 9.13 29.11 -15.25
C SER A 94 9.85 28.16 -14.29
N ASN A 95 11.18 28.09 -14.38
CA ASN A 95 11.99 27.49 -13.32
C ASN A 95 12.04 28.49 -12.15
N PRO A 96 11.44 28.21 -10.99
CA PRO A 96 11.71 29.00 -9.81
C PRO A 96 13.11 28.61 -9.32
N SER A 97 14.11 29.35 -9.76
CA SER A 97 15.42 29.40 -9.11
C SER A 97 15.28 30.20 -7.81
N GLY A 98 14.66 29.58 -6.80
CA GLY A 98 14.65 30.07 -5.43
C GLY A 98 15.90 29.58 -4.70
N SER A 99 16.64 30.51 -4.09
CA SER A 99 17.75 30.22 -3.19
C SER A 99 17.30 29.25 -2.09
N GLN A 100 17.98 28.09 -2.00
CA GLN A 100 17.81 27.14 -0.91
C GLN A 100 18.32 27.76 0.39
N PHE A 101 17.46 28.44 1.11
CA PHE A 101 17.67 28.64 2.54
C PHE A 101 17.36 27.31 3.24
N GLU A 102 18.29 26.78 4.03
CA GLU A 102 18.02 25.64 4.92
C GLU A 102 17.11 26.12 6.06
N VAL A 103 15.80 26.12 5.80
CA VAL A 103 14.80 26.32 6.83
C VAL A 103 14.65 24.99 7.59
N PRO A 104 14.79 24.97 8.93
CA PRO A 104 14.63 23.75 9.71
C PRO A 104 13.22 23.19 9.54
N ALA A 105 13.12 21.87 9.48
CA ALA A 105 11.84 21.20 9.26
C ALA A 105 10.85 21.46 10.39
N ILE A 106 9.62 21.85 10.05
CA ILE A 106 8.53 22.01 11.02
C ILE A 106 7.97 20.63 11.36
N THR A 107 8.08 20.23 12.63
CA THR A 107 7.49 18.97 13.09
C THR A 107 5.97 19.07 13.19
N ILE A 108 5.24 18.10 12.62
CA ILE A 108 3.78 18.11 12.56
C ILE A 108 3.22 16.67 12.59
N THR A 109 2.05 16.49 13.21
CA THR A 109 1.30 15.21 13.18
C THR A 109 0.52 15.06 11.87
N TRP A 110 0.14 13.82 11.53
CA TRP A 110 -0.69 13.55 10.36
C TRP A 110 -2.03 14.28 10.39
N ASP A 111 -2.80 14.25 11.48
CA ASP A 111 -4.13 14.87 11.46
C ASP A 111 -4.03 16.38 11.29
N LYS A 112 -3.01 17.01 11.90
CA LYS A 112 -2.76 18.44 11.70
C LYS A 112 -2.30 18.73 10.27
N PHE A 113 -1.37 17.96 9.72
CA PHE A 113 -0.92 18.12 8.32
C PHE A 113 -2.10 17.97 7.34
N SER A 114 -2.92 16.94 7.52
CA SER A 114 -4.11 16.67 6.71
C SER A 114 -5.13 17.80 6.77
N ARG A 115 -5.37 18.39 7.96
CA ARG A 115 -6.34 19.49 8.11
C ARG A 115 -5.83 20.85 7.66
N THR A 116 -4.55 21.17 7.87
CA THR A 116 -4.04 22.56 7.72
C THR A 116 -3.10 22.75 6.54
N VAL A 117 -2.37 21.71 6.13
CA VAL A 117 -1.36 21.81 5.06
C VAL A 117 -1.91 21.24 3.75
N LEU A 118 -2.45 20.02 3.81
CA LEU A 118 -2.92 19.29 2.64
C LEU A 118 -3.94 20.07 1.76
N PRO A 119 -4.93 20.81 2.31
CA PRO A 119 -5.92 21.53 1.50
C PRO A 119 -5.35 22.73 0.73
N THR A 120 -4.18 23.23 1.12
CA THR A 120 -3.53 24.41 0.51
C THR A 120 -2.29 24.07 -0.29
N ALA A 121 -1.89 22.79 -0.32
CA ALA A 121 -0.72 22.30 -1.02
C ALA A 121 -0.94 22.26 -2.54
N GLU A 122 -0.06 22.95 -3.28
CA GLU A 122 0.04 22.88 -4.74
C GLU A 122 0.93 21.72 -5.18
N THR A 123 2.06 21.54 -4.51
CA THR A 123 2.93 20.39 -4.72
C THR A 123 3.37 19.80 -3.39
N ILE A 124 3.53 18.48 -3.37
CA ILE A 124 4.12 17.75 -2.25
C ILE A 124 5.22 16.89 -2.84
N GLU A 125 6.39 16.88 -2.20
CA GLU A 125 7.49 16.00 -2.53
C GLU A 125 7.94 15.27 -1.26
N TYR A 126 8.20 13.99 -1.38
CA TYR A 126 8.68 13.15 -0.29
C TYR A 126 10.19 12.94 -0.42
N PHE A 127 10.92 13.20 0.66
CA PHE A 127 12.34 12.90 0.72
C PHE A 127 12.55 11.41 0.98
N VAL A 128 13.04 10.69 -0.03
CA VAL A 128 13.31 9.25 0.07
C VAL A 128 14.61 9.04 0.86
N PRO A 129 14.59 8.43 2.07
CA PRO A 129 15.80 8.22 2.84
C PRO A 129 16.63 7.05 2.27
N ALA A 130 17.90 6.95 2.70
CA ALA A 130 18.80 5.84 2.32
C ALA A 130 18.65 4.60 3.22
N VAL A 131 17.45 4.34 3.72
CA VAL A 131 17.13 3.18 4.57
C VAL A 131 15.85 2.51 4.06
N ASN A 132 15.68 1.24 4.41
CA ASN A 132 14.47 0.50 4.07
C ASN A 132 13.24 1.15 4.70
N GLN A 133 12.19 1.33 3.90
CA GLN A 133 10.91 1.88 4.33
C GLN A 133 9.74 1.01 3.86
N SER A 134 8.56 1.27 4.41
CA SER A 134 7.31 0.61 4.06
C SER A 134 6.77 1.11 2.71
N TYR A 135 7.54 0.92 1.64
CA TYR A 135 7.07 1.14 0.28
C TYR A 135 6.02 0.08 -0.09
N MET A 136 5.08 0.47 -0.94
CA MET A 136 3.88 -0.30 -1.23
C MET A 136 3.34 -0.06 -2.63
N ALA A 137 2.50 -0.98 -3.10
CA ALA A 137 1.67 -0.79 -4.26
C ALA A 137 0.21 -1.09 -3.93
N LEU A 138 -0.67 -0.34 -4.59
CA LEU A 138 -2.08 -0.65 -4.70
C LEU A 138 -2.32 -1.53 -5.91
N VAL A 139 -3.20 -2.51 -5.74
CA VAL A 139 -3.67 -3.41 -6.79
C VAL A 139 -5.19 -3.49 -6.74
N THR A 140 -5.81 -3.80 -7.86
CA THR A 140 -7.27 -3.80 -8.00
C THR A 140 -7.73 -4.98 -8.84
N ALA A 141 -9.05 -5.20 -8.90
CA ALA A 141 -9.62 -6.24 -9.74
C ALA A 141 -9.27 -5.95 -11.21
N LYS A 142 -8.83 -6.98 -11.93
CA LYS A 142 -8.60 -6.87 -13.37
C LYS A 142 -9.93 -6.65 -14.09
N ASN A 143 -10.95 -7.43 -13.72
CA ASN A 143 -12.30 -7.26 -14.22
C ASN A 143 -13.13 -6.35 -13.28
N PRO A 144 -13.46 -5.12 -13.69
CA PRO A 144 -14.22 -4.20 -12.86
C PRO A 144 -15.67 -4.66 -12.63
N ASP A 145 -16.24 -5.49 -13.50
CA ASP A 145 -17.63 -5.95 -13.39
C ASP A 145 -17.76 -7.20 -12.51
N ALA A 146 -16.65 -7.77 -12.05
CA ALA A 146 -16.66 -8.98 -11.25
C ALA A 146 -17.11 -8.70 -9.79
N PRO A 147 -17.88 -9.62 -9.15
CA PRO A 147 -18.46 -9.36 -7.84
C PRO A 147 -17.43 -9.12 -6.72
N PRO A 148 -17.77 -8.39 -5.66
CA PRO A 148 -16.86 -8.07 -4.56
C PRO A 148 -16.37 -9.27 -3.75
N ILE A 149 -15.04 -9.41 -3.62
CA ILE A 149 -14.40 -10.46 -2.79
C ILE A 149 -13.83 -9.94 -1.46
N VAL A 150 -13.50 -8.65 -1.37
CA VAL A 150 -12.88 -8.05 -0.17
C VAL A 150 -13.90 -7.34 0.71
N GLN A 151 -13.63 -7.23 2.01
CA GLN A 151 -14.57 -6.78 3.05
C GLN A 151 -15.16 -5.39 2.81
N TRP A 152 -14.40 -4.48 2.22
CA TRP A 152 -14.80 -3.09 1.95
C TRP A 152 -15.32 -2.84 0.53
N ASP A 153 -15.36 -3.87 -0.32
CA ASP A 153 -15.93 -3.79 -1.67
C ASP A 153 -17.41 -4.20 -1.63
N PHE A 154 -18.30 -3.34 -2.14
CA PHE A 154 -19.75 -3.56 -2.13
C PHE A 154 -20.34 -3.30 -3.52
N GLU A 155 -21.37 -4.04 -3.91
CA GLU A 155 -21.96 -3.97 -5.26
C GLU A 155 -22.45 -2.56 -5.64
N ASP A 156 -23.03 -1.86 -4.67
CA ASP A 156 -23.54 -0.49 -4.80
C ASP A 156 -22.45 0.58 -4.66
N HIS A 157 -21.27 0.22 -4.16
CA HIS A 157 -20.14 1.11 -3.97
C HIS A 157 -18.82 0.34 -4.12
N ARG A 158 -18.43 0.11 -5.37
CA ARG A 158 -17.26 -0.70 -5.71
C ARG A 158 -15.97 -0.09 -5.17
N ASN A 159 -15.22 -0.91 -4.43
CA ASN A 159 -13.88 -0.62 -3.94
C ASN A 159 -13.04 -1.92 -3.89
N PRO A 160 -12.70 -2.50 -5.06
CA PRO A 160 -11.91 -3.72 -5.11
C PRO A 160 -10.44 -3.53 -4.75
N VAL A 161 -10.00 -2.33 -4.38
CA VAL A 161 -8.58 -2.00 -4.21
C VAL A 161 -8.02 -2.64 -2.94
N THR A 162 -6.86 -3.28 -3.07
CA THR A 162 -6.07 -3.85 -1.98
C THR A 162 -4.64 -3.30 -2.08
N TRP A 163 -3.81 -3.63 -1.10
CA TRP A 163 -2.42 -3.19 -1.06
C TRP A 163 -1.49 -4.31 -0.63
N TYR A 164 -0.20 -4.15 -0.92
CA TYR A 164 0.83 -4.99 -0.33
C TYR A 164 2.05 -4.18 0.10
N PHE A 165 2.73 -4.71 1.11
CA PHE A 165 4.06 -4.29 1.57
C PHE A 165 4.96 -5.52 1.57
N TYR A 166 6.27 -5.31 1.50
CA TYR A 166 7.22 -6.36 1.85
C TYR A 166 7.47 -6.39 3.35
N THR A 167 7.63 -7.59 3.87
CA THR A 167 8.05 -7.84 5.24
C THR A 167 9.45 -7.31 5.45
N ASN A 168 9.71 -6.72 6.63
CA ASN A 168 11.00 -6.06 6.95
C ASN A 168 11.31 -4.84 6.08
N ASN A 169 10.27 -4.16 5.58
CA ASN A 169 10.40 -3.01 4.69
C ASN A 169 11.13 -3.36 3.38
N SER A 170 11.40 -2.37 2.54
CA SER A 170 12.10 -2.58 1.28
C SER A 170 12.98 -1.40 0.91
N ASP A 171 14.01 -1.67 0.12
CA ASP A 171 14.94 -0.67 -0.40
C ASP A 171 14.24 0.20 -1.45
N PRO A 172 14.46 1.52 -1.47
CA PRO A 172 13.83 2.41 -2.46
C PRO A 172 14.13 2.04 -3.92
N SER A 173 15.31 1.49 -4.23
CA SER A 173 15.68 1.13 -5.60
C SER A 173 14.79 0.03 -6.19
N ARG A 174 14.29 -0.89 -5.35
CA ARG A 174 13.26 -1.88 -5.75
C ARG A 174 12.02 -1.18 -6.31
N TRP A 175 11.70 -0.01 -5.78
CA TRP A 175 10.51 0.75 -6.13
C TRP A 175 10.76 1.78 -7.23
N ASN A 176 11.89 1.68 -7.95
CA ASN A 176 12.32 2.66 -8.94
C ASN A 176 12.57 4.07 -8.35
N LEU A 177 12.92 4.14 -7.07
CA LEU A 177 13.18 5.39 -6.36
C LEU A 177 14.67 5.55 -6.06
N ARG A 178 15.16 6.77 -6.24
CA ARG A 178 16.51 7.17 -5.80
C ARG A 178 16.44 7.66 -4.35
N SER A 179 17.38 7.22 -3.53
CA SER A 179 17.52 7.70 -2.15
C SER A 179 18.19 9.07 -2.07
N ARG A 180 18.03 9.73 -0.91
CA ARG A 180 18.57 11.05 -0.56
C ARG A 180 18.11 12.19 -1.49
N VAL A 181 16.98 12.01 -2.16
CA VAL A 181 16.37 13.03 -3.02
C VAL A 181 14.88 13.12 -2.81
N TYR A 182 14.30 14.27 -3.16
CA TYR A 182 12.87 14.48 -3.18
C TYR A 182 12.24 13.85 -4.42
N HIS A 183 11.13 13.13 -4.22
CA HIS A 183 10.28 12.61 -5.29
C HIS A 183 8.89 13.24 -5.21
N PRO A 184 8.32 13.72 -6.32
CA PRO A 184 6.97 14.26 -6.32
C PRO A 184 5.94 13.24 -5.85
N VAL A 185 5.00 13.69 -5.02
CA VAL A 185 3.81 12.93 -4.63
C VAL A 185 2.71 13.22 -5.66
N THR A 186 2.12 12.17 -6.20
CA THR A 186 1.05 12.26 -7.23
C THR A 186 -0.35 12.10 -6.64
N ALA A 187 -0.46 11.50 -5.45
CA ALA A 187 -1.69 11.44 -4.67
C ALA A 187 -1.37 11.19 -3.19
N VAL A 188 -2.23 11.68 -2.31
CA VAL A 188 -2.28 11.23 -0.90
C VAL A 188 -3.61 10.54 -0.69
N VAL A 189 -3.60 9.33 -0.14
CA VAL A 189 -4.79 8.48 -0.02
C VAL A 189 -4.76 7.71 1.29
N LEU A 190 -5.92 7.54 1.93
CA LEU A 190 -6.03 6.58 3.05
C LEU A 190 -5.95 5.15 2.51
N GLN A 191 -5.67 4.17 3.36
CA GLN A 191 -5.79 2.77 2.91
C GLN A 191 -7.23 2.46 2.43
N PRO A 192 -7.40 1.58 1.43
CA PRO A 192 -8.70 1.28 0.82
C PRO A 192 -9.84 0.97 1.79
N SER A 193 -9.57 0.31 2.92
CA SER A 193 -10.59 -0.01 3.92
C SER A 193 -11.16 1.22 4.65
N MET A 194 -10.57 2.41 4.47
CA MET A 194 -11.01 3.67 5.07
C MET A 194 -11.75 4.60 4.10
N TRP A 195 -11.94 4.20 2.84
CA TRP A 195 -12.57 5.08 1.83
C TRP A 195 -14.07 5.24 2.01
N ASN A 196 -14.75 4.20 2.50
CA ASN A 196 -16.17 4.26 2.81
C ASN A 196 -16.38 4.76 4.25
N THR A 197 -16.69 6.04 4.41
CA THR A 197 -16.91 6.68 5.73
C THR A 197 -18.16 6.20 6.47
N ASN A 198 -19.08 5.50 5.77
CA ASN A 198 -20.29 4.93 6.36
C ASN A 198 -20.08 3.50 6.89
N LYS A 199 -18.90 2.90 6.66
CA LYS A 199 -18.54 1.56 7.12
C LYS A 199 -17.27 1.64 7.95
N ASN A 200 -17.10 0.69 8.87
CA ASN A 200 -15.94 0.67 9.75
C ASN A 200 -15.22 -0.68 9.64
N PHE A 201 -13.92 -0.61 9.35
CA PHE A 201 -13.01 -1.75 9.19
C PHE A 201 -11.73 -1.55 10.01
N THR A 202 -11.86 -0.98 11.22
CA THR A 202 -10.75 -0.61 12.13
C THR A 202 -9.80 -1.76 12.48
N HIS A 203 -10.22 -3.02 12.39
CA HIS A 203 -9.36 -4.18 12.63
C HIS A 203 -8.20 -4.30 11.62
N HIS A 204 -8.27 -3.61 10.47
CA HIS A 204 -7.14 -3.50 9.53
C HIS A 204 -6.13 -2.40 9.90
N GLY A 205 -6.35 -1.71 11.03
CA GLY A 205 -5.60 -0.54 11.47
C GLY A 205 -5.88 0.68 10.58
N GLU A 206 -5.05 1.71 10.69
CA GLU A 206 -5.18 2.95 9.92
C GLU A 206 -3.86 3.31 9.26
N LYS A 207 -3.91 3.66 7.97
CA LYS A 207 -2.72 4.01 7.18
C LYS A 207 -3.04 5.09 6.16
N VAL A 208 -2.01 5.87 5.85
CA VAL A 208 -1.99 6.88 4.81
C VAL A 208 -0.87 6.53 3.86
N PHE A 209 -1.17 6.60 2.57
CA PHE A 209 -0.24 6.34 1.48
C PHE A 209 0.04 7.64 0.74
N PHE A 210 1.33 7.91 0.54
CA PHE A 210 1.82 8.94 -0.36
C PHE A 210 2.28 8.24 -1.63
N ILE A 211 1.51 8.40 -2.71
CA ILE A 211 1.82 7.81 -4.02
C ILE A 211 2.94 8.64 -4.66
N LEU A 212 4.02 7.98 -5.07
CA LEU A 212 5.24 8.65 -5.52
C LEU A 212 5.37 8.54 -7.03
N LYS A 213 5.71 9.65 -7.68
CA LYS A 213 5.88 9.71 -9.13
C LYS A 213 6.93 8.70 -9.58
N ASN A 214 6.57 7.89 -10.59
CA ASN A 214 7.39 6.82 -11.17
C ASN A 214 7.73 5.65 -10.22
N ALA A 215 7.16 5.60 -9.02
CA ALA A 215 7.34 4.45 -8.15
C ALA A 215 6.67 3.23 -8.78
N LYS A 216 7.40 2.11 -8.84
CA LYS A 216 6.91 0.81 -9.27
C LYS A 216 7.81 -0.30 -8.77
N ASP A 217 7.25 -1.45 -8.45
CA ASP A 217 8.02 -2.61 -7.99
C ASP A 217 8.77 -3.29 -9.15
N THR A 218 10.03 -2.93 -9.32
CA THR A 218 10.89 -3.40 -10.42
C THR A 218 11.30 -4.87 -10.28
N LEU A 219 11.11 -5.46 -9.10
CA LEU A 219 11.45 -6.85 -8.81
C LEU A 219 10.22 -7.73 -8.57
N TYR A 220 9.00 -7.20 -8.75
CA TYR A 220 7.77 -7.99 -8.68
C TYR A 220 7.77 -9.14 -9.69
N ARG A 221 7.27 -10.31 -9.26
CA ARG A 221 7.16 -11.53 -10.09
C ARG A 221 5.76 -12.14 -10.05
N GLN A 222 5.26 -12.39 -8.85
CA GLN A 222 3.98 -13.03 -8.56
C GLN A 222 3.59 -12.72 -7.12
N GLY A 223 2.37 -13.08 -6.71
CA GLY A 223 1.88 -12.82 -5.37
C GLY A 223 1.06 -11.54 -5.28
N CYS A 224 0.73 -11.16 -4.04
CA CYS A 224 0.34 -9.79 -3.68
C CYS A 224 -0.94 -9.23 -4.31
N GLY A 225 -1.79 -10.08 -4.89
CA GLY A 225 -3.09 -9.67 -5.41
C GLY A 225 -4.09 -9.26 -4.32
N PHE A 226 -4.14 -10.03 -3.25
CA PHE A 226 -4.91 -9.77 -2.02
C PHE A 226 -4.37 -10.67 -0.90
N PHE A 227 -4.71 -10.32 0.34
CA PHE A 227 -4.48 -11.17 1.51
C PHE A 227 -5.80 -11.83 1.93
N THR A 228 -5.76 -13.04 2.45
CA THR A 228 -6.98 -13.80 2.81
C THR A 228 -7.73 -13.18 3.98
N GLU A 229 -7.04 -12.39 4.80
CA GLU A 229 -7.59 -11.56 5.87
C GLU A 229 -8.45 -10.41 5.33
N PHE A 230 -8.29 -10.03 4.06
CA PHE A 230 -9.12 -9.00 3.41
C PHE A 230 -10.43 -9.56 2.88
N LEU A 231 -10.53 -10.89 2.71
CA LEU A 231 -11.68 -11.52 2.07
C LEU A 231 -12.91 -11.50 2.98
N LYS A 232 -14.09 -11.48 2.36
CA LYS A 232 -15.37 -11.60 3.06
C LYS A 232 -15.53 -12.98 3.71
N LYS A 233 -16.47 -13.09 4.65
CA LYS A 233 -16.70 -14.29 5.47
C LYS A 233 -17.07 -15.53 4.65
N GLU A 234 -17.67 -15.34 3.49
CA GLU A 234 -18.09 -16.39 2.56
C GLU A 234 -16.90 -17.19 2.02
N TYR A 235 -15.70 -16.61 2.05
CA TYR A 235 -14.46 -17.24 1.59
C TYR A 235 -13.67 -17.93 2.71
N TYR A 236 -14.13 -17.90 3.97
CA TYR A 236 -13.35 -18.39 5.11
C TYR A 236 -13.04 -19.89 5.02
N GLU A 237 -13.98 -20.67 4.49
CA GLU A 237 -13.83 -22.11 4.28
C GLU A 237 -12.68 -22.45 3.31
N ILE A 238 -12.39 -21.55 2.36
CA ILE A 238 -11.46 -21.80 1.26
C ILE A 238 -10.23 -20.90 1.29
N ARG A 239 -9.94 -20.29 2.45
CA ARG A 239 -8.79 -19.38 2.63
C ARG A 239 -7.47 -20.03 2.25
N SER A 240 -7.24 -21.29 2.63
CA SER A 240 -5.99 -21.99 2.31
C SER A 240 -5.77 -22.11 0.80
N THR A 241 -6.83 -22.47 0.05
CA THR A 241 -6.80 -22.54 -1.41
C THR A 241 -6.59 -21.16 -2.04
N LEU A 242 -7.28 -20.12 -1.54
CA LEU A 242 -7.13 -18.76 -2.03
C LEU A 242 -5.77 -18.15 -1.71
N GLU A 243 -5.16 -18.51 -0.58
CA GLU A 243 -3.79 -18.11 -0.24
C GLU A 243 -2.79 -18.76 -1.19
N ALA A 244 -2.95 -20.06 -1.48
CA ALA A 244 -2.12 -20.77 -2.44
C ALA A 244 -2.24 -20.16 -3.85
N TYR A 245 -3.48 -19.85 -4.29
CA TYR A 245 -3.73 -19.11 -5.53
C TYR A 245 -3.06 -17.74 -5.52
N ALA A 246 -3.31 -16.93 -4.48
CA ALA A 246 -2.80 -15.57 -4.41
C ALA A 246 -1.26 -15.52 -4.41
N LYS A 247 -0.59 -16.56 -3.90
CA LYS A 247 0.88 -16.69 -3.88
C LYS A 247 1.49 -17.05 -5.24
N SER A 248 0.76 -17.76 -6.10
CA SER A 248 1.22 -18.17 -7.44
C SER A 248 0.73 -17.23 -8.54
N ALA A 249 -0.40 -16.56 -8.34
CA ALA A 249 -0.99 -15.65 -9.32
C ALA A 249 -0.09 -14.44 -9.61
N VAL A 250 -0.16 -13.94 -10.85
CA VAL A 250 0.58 -12.76 -11.29
C VAL A 250 -0.40 -11.58 -11.39
N VAL A 251 -0.08 -10.49 -10.70
CA VAL A 251 -0.77 -9.21 -10.85
C VAL A 251 -0.30 -8.56 -12.16
N GLU A 252 -1.23 -8.31 -13.06
CA GLU A 252 -0.96 -7.76 -14.38
C GLU A 252 -0.69 -6.25 -14.36
N GLY A 253 -0.10 -5.72 -15.45
CA GLY A 253 -0.01 -4.28 -15.66
C GLY A 253 1.07 -3.56 -14.86
N ARG A 254 2.11 -4.28 -14.39
CA ARG A 254 3.24 -3.73 -13.62
C ARG A 254 3.87 -2.49 -14.24
N GLU A 255 4.08 -2.49 -15.56
CA GLU A 255 4.68 -1.34 -16.26
C GLU A 255 3.78 -0.12 -16.30
N ALA A 256 2.45 -0.32 -16.19
CA ALA A 256 1.45 0.73 -16.16
C ALA A 256 0.99 1.06 -14.72
N ALA A 257 1.73 0.62 -13.71
CA ALA A 257 1.43 0.92 -12.31
C ALA A 257 1.64 2.42 -12.04
N GLU A 258 0.63 3.06 -11.45
CA GLU A 258 0.70 4.49 -11.09
C GLU A 258 0.48 4.72 -9.59
N ALA A 259 -0.08 3.73 -8.90
CA ALA A 259 -0.47 3.81 -7.49
C ALA A 259 0.51 3.06 -6.58
N CYS A 260 1.81 3.27 -6.78
CA CYS A 260 2.85 2.82 -5.85
C CYS A 260 3.42 4.00 -5.07
N GLY A 261 3.91 3.74 -3.85
CA GLY A 261 4.42 4.80 -3.01
C GLY A 261 4.91 4.30 -1.67
N ILE A 262 4.65 5.07 -0.63
CA ILE A 262 5.03 4.76 0.74
C ILE A 262 3.84 4.86 1.67
N GLY A 263 3.75 3.95 2.65
CA GLY A 263 2.67 3.93 3.62
C GLY A 263 3.12 4.17 5.06
N PHE A 264 2.35 4.96 5.78
CA PHE A 264 2.58 5.28 7.19
C PHE A 264 1.39 4.81 8.04
N SER A 265 1.68 4.05 9.09
CA SER A 265 0.67 3.42 9.95
C SER A 265 0.47 4.18 11.25
N ARG A 266 -0.78 4.33 11.70
CA ARG A 266 -1.08 4.87 13.03
C ARG A 266 -0.44 4.02 14.13
N GLY A 267 -0.06 4.66 15.23
CA GLY A 267 0.62 4.00 16.36
C GLY A 267 2.13 3.82 16.19
N MET A 268 2.72 4.30 15.10
CA MET A 268 4.17 4.31 14.88
C MET A 268 4.72 5.74 14.83
N THR A 269 5.99 5.89 15.21
CA THR A 269 6.75 7.10 14.89
C THR A 269 7.35 6.96 13.48
N TRP A 270 7.16 7.96 12.65
CA TRP A 270 7.55 7.96 11.24
C TRP A 270 8.79 8.81 10.99
N ASN A 271 8.81 10.04 11.53
CA ASN A 271 9.89 11.02 11.32
C ASN A 271 10.22 11.26 9.83
N GLN A 272 9.20 11.37 8.98
CA GLN A 272 9.33 11.42 7.52
C GLN A 272 9.36 12.87 7.02
N ILE A 273 10.18 13.15 6.01
CA ILE A 273 10.39 14.52 5.53
C ILE A 273 9.60 14.74 4.23
N LEU A 274 8.78 15.78 4.26
CA LEU A 274 7.99 16.26 3.12
C LEU A 274 8.36 17.70 2.82
N ARG A 275 8.37 18.06 1.55
CA ARG A 275 8.48 19.44 1.08
C ARG A 275 7.19 19.82 0.39
N VAL A 276 6.57 20.89 0.86
CA VAL A 276 5.27 21.33 0.37
C VAL A 276 5.42 22.74 -0.18
N THR A 277 4.89 22.94 -1.39
CA THR A 277 4.75 24.27 -1.98
C THR A 277 3.29 24.68 -1.91
N SER A 278 2.99 25.86 -1.35
CA SER A 278 1.64 26.41 -1.30
C SER A 278 1.29 27.20 -2.56
N LYS A 279 0.04 27.67 -2.66
CA LYS A 279 -0.47 28.54 -3.74
C LYS A 279 0.36 29.81 -3.96
N ASP A 280 0.86 30.39 -2.88
CA ASP A 280 1.67 31.61 -2.91
C ASP A 280 3.15 31.32 -3.20
N ASN A 281 3.46 30.11 -3.68
CA ASN A 281 4.79 29.64 -4.01
C ASN A 281 5.77 29.62 -2.81
N PHE A 282 5.25 29.59 -1.59
CA PHE A 282 6.04 29.36 -0.39
C PHE A 282 6.34 27.88 -0.24
N GLN A 283 7.62 27.56 -0.07
CA GLN A 283 8.09 26.20 0.15
C GLN A 283 8.42 26.00 1.63
N VAL A 284 7.83 24.97 2.23
CA VAL A 284 8.06 24.60 3.63
C VAL A 284 8.44 23.13 3.71
N VAL A 285 9.46 22.82 4.51
CA VAL A 285 9.85 21.45 4.84
C VAL A 285 9.15 21.05 6.14
N TYR A 286 8.40 19.95 6.09
CA TYR A 286 7.71 19.35 7.22
C TYR A 286 8.36 18.03 7.62
N LYS A 287 8.49 17.81 8.91
CA LYS A 287 8.77 16.50 9.49
C LYS A 287 7.48 15.91 10.03
N LEU A 288 6.91 14.97 9.29
CA LEU A 288 5.72 14.22 9.68
C LEU A 288 6.11 13.17 10.72
N ASP A 289 5.75 13.40 11.98
CA ASP A 289 6.30 12.63 13.10
C ASP A 289 5.50 11.35 13.42
N ARG A 290 4.18 11.43 13.50
CA ARG A 290 3.26 10.33 13.80
C ARG A 290 1.83 10.66 13.36
N TRP A 291 0.96 9.68 13.50
CA TRP A 291 -0.49 9.87 13.50
C TRP A 291 -0.99 9.96 14.94
N ASP A 292 -1.69 11.05 15.25
CA ASP A 292 -2.35 11.34 16.53
C ASP A 292 -3.66 10.57 16.76
#